data_AF-V2X6Z1-F1
#
_entry.id   AF-V2X6Z1-F1
#
_cell.length_a   1.000
_cell.length_b   1.000
_cell.length_c   1.000
_cell.angle_alpha   90.00
_cell.angle_beta   90.00
_cell.angle_gamma   90.00
#
_symmetry.space_group_name_H-M   'P 1'
#
loop_
_entity.id
_entity.type
_entity.pdbx_description
1 polymer ?
#
loop_
_entity_poly.entity_id
_entity_poly.type
_entity_poly.pdbx_seq_one_letter_code
_entity_poly.pdbx_strand_id
1 'polypeptide(L)'
;METGYDNQTLIKIFREGLLLFLADKIMVRPEGYPTTINRWYQAAIKYNNQFKMAEAAREKWRAKRGKRELIKLKVTHQEKAVIRRVLSESDRKDYMAQGKCFKCAQTGHISRDCPMKGQNSRTENKKLSAREMFVKIRAIVLKQREAEQNEILDLMGTEGF
;
A
#
# COMPACT_ATOMS: atom_id res chain seq x y z
N MET A 1 18.54 35.73 -29.28
CA MET A 1 17.68 36.88 -28.97
C MET A 1 18.11 37.41 -27.60
N GLU A 2 19.03 38.37 -27.58
CA GLU A 2 19.42 39.07 -26.36
C GLU A 2 18.42 40.19 -26.14
N THR A 3 17.40 39.90 -25.35
CA THR A 3 16.54 40.95 -24.83
C THR A 3 17.40 41.79 -23.88
N GLY A 4 17.44 43.12 -24.02
CA GLY A 4 18.25 44.01 -23.18
C GLY A 4 17.85 44.08 -21.69
N TYR A 5 17.11 43.08 -21.19
CA TYR A 5 16.70 42.96 -19.80
C TYR A 5 17.70 42.13 -19.00
N ASP A 6 17.97 42.58 -17.77
CA ASP A 6 18.83 41.89 -16.83
C ASP A 6 18.28 40.50 -16.44
N ASN A 7 19.19 39.53 -16.23
CA ASN A 7 18.85 38.16 -15.89
C ASN A 7 18.04 38.05 -14.59
N GLN A 8 18.30 38.87 -13.58
CA GLN A 8 17.53 38.81 -12.33
C GLN A 8 16.07 39.20 -12.55
N THR A 9 15.83 40.20 -13.40
CA THR A 9 14.47 40.64 -13.76
C THR A 9 13.74 39.54 -14.51
N LEU A 10 14.40 38.95 -15.51
CA LEU A 10 13.84 37.84 -16.29
C LEU A 10 13.55 36.61 -15.41
N ILE A 11 14.45 36.29 -14.48
CA ILE A 11 14.28 35.17 -13.55
C ILE A 11 13.10 35.42 -12.61
N LYS A 12 12.93 36.64 -12.10
CA LYS A 12 11.81 36.99 -11.22
C LYS A 12 10.46 36.78 -11.93
N ILE A 13 10.30 37.36 -13.12
CA ILE A 13 9.08 37.23 -13.93
C ILE A 13 8.82 35.75 -14.26
N PHE A 14 9.86 35.03 -14.70
CA PHE A 14 9.72 33.61 -15.04
C PHE A 14 9.32 32.76 -13.84
N ARG A 15 9.90 33.02 -12.68
CA ARG A 15 9.57 32.33 -11.42
C ARG A 15 8.12 32.56 -11.00
N GLU A 16 7.60 33.78 -11.13
CA GLU A 16 6.21 34.11 -10.82
C GLU A 16 5.22 33.36 -11.73
N GLY A 17 5.61 33.01 -12.96
CA GLY A 17 4.82 32.21 -13.89
C GLY A 17 4.90 30.69 -13.69
N LEU A 18 5.78 30.19 -12.81
CA LEU A 18 5.93 28.76 -12.54
C LEU A 18 4.98 28.28 -11.44
N LEU A 19 4.58 27.02 -11.51
CA LEU A 19 3.94 26.34 -10.38
C LEU A 19 4.88 26.39 -9.16
N LEU A 20 4.34 26.78 -8.00
CA LEU A 20 5.11 27.04 -6.78
C LEU A 20 6.10 25.92 -6.43
N PHE A 21 5.65 24.67 -6.52
CA PHE A 21 6.50 23.51 -6.21
C PHE A 21 7.68 23.34 -7.20
N LEU A 22 7.52 23.74 -8.46
CA LEU A 22 8.61 23.69 -9.45
C LEU A 22 9.62 24.81 -9.16
N ALA A 23 9.14 26.01 -8.86
CA ALA A 23 9.98 27.13 -8.47
C ALA A 23 10.79 26.80 -7.20
N ASP A 24 10.13 26.30 -6.16
CA ASP A 24 10.77 25.90 -4.90
C ASP A 24 11.83 24.82 -5.14
N LYS A 25 11.51 23.80 -5.94
CA LYS A 25 12.44 22.71 -6.27
C LYS A 25 13.68 23.20 -7.04
N ILE A 26 13.56 24.23 -7.87
CA ILE A 26 14.70 24.84 -8.57
C ILE A 26 15.56 25.68 -7.61
N MET A 27 14.94 26.33 -6.61
CA MET A 27 15.65 27.14 -5.63
C MET A 27 16.45 26.31 -4.63
N VAL A 28 15.93 25.17 -4.17
CA VAL A 28 16.57 24.30 -3.15
C VAL A 28 17.53 23.26 -3.74
N ARG A 29 18.09 23.55 -4.91
CA ARG A 29 19.01 22.62 -5.59
C ARG A 29 20.34 22.48 -4.86
N PRO A 30 20.93 21.27 -4.81
CA PRO A 30 22.24 21.04 -4.19
C PRO A 30 23.37 21.83 -4.85
N GLU A 31 23.32 21.99 -6.18
CA GLU A 31 24.35 22.72 -6.93
C GLU A 31 24.15 24.25 -6.89
N GLY A 32 23.25 24.73 -6.03
CA GLY A 32 22.88 26.13 -5.92
C GLY A 32 21.82 26.58 -6.94
N TYR A 33 21.21 27.73 -6.65
CA TYR A 33 20.17 28.30 -7.50
C TYR A 33 20.77 28.83 -8.81
N PRO A 34 20.10 28.62 -9.96
CA PRO A 34 20.60 29.14 -11.23
C PRO A 34 20.56 30.68 -11.27
N THR A 35 21.61 31.29 -11.83
CA THR A 35 21.75 32.75 -11.93
C THR A 35 21.44 33.31 -13.31
N THR A 36 21.24 32.45 -14.31
CA THR A 36 20.88 32.82 -15.68
C THR A 36 19.53 32.25 -16.06
N ILE A 37 18.77 33.02 -16.83
CA ILE A 37 17.41 32.65 -17.25
C ILE A 37 17.38 31.33 -18.03
N ASN A 38 18.40 31.06 -18.86
CA ASN A 38 18.49 29.82 -19.62
C ASN A 38 18.64 28.59 -18.69
N ARG A 39 19.44 28.70 -17.62
CA ARG A 39 19.57 27.61 -16.64
C ARG A 39 18.27 27.39 -15.86
N TRP A 40 17.49 28.45 -15.61
CA TRP A 40 16.13 28.33 -15.07
C TRP A 40 15.19 27.57 -16.01
N TYR A 41 15.19 27.90 -17.31
CA TYR A 41 14.40 27.17 -18.31
C TYR A 41 14.74 25.68 -18.34
N GLN A 42 16.03 25.35 -18.44
CA GLN A 42 16.47 23.95 -18.48
C GLN A 42 16.09 23.19 -17.20
N ALA A 43 16.23 23.82 -16.04
CA ALA A 43 15.84 23.21 -14.76
C ALA A 43 14.32 23.00 -14.68
N ALA A 44 13.52 23.99 -15.08
CA ALA A 44 12.06 23.91 -15.09
C ALA A 44 11.57 22.77 -16.01
N ILE A 45 12.13 22.64 -17.21
CA ILE A 45 11.80 21.54 -18.13
C ILE A 45 12.13 20.19 -17.50
N LYS A 46 13.34 20.05 -16.94
CA LYS A 46 13.79 18.81 -16.29
C LYS A 46 12.85 18.40 -15.16
N TYR A 47 12.52 19.31 -14.24
CA TYR A 47 11.68 18.98 -13.09
C TYR A 47 10.21 18.78 -13.44
N ASN A 48 9.68 19.53 -14.42
CA ASN A 48 8.33 19.32 -14.91
C ASN A 48 8.19 17.93 -15.56
N ASN A 49 9.20 17.50 -16.33
CA ASN A 49 9.21 16.16 -16.91
C ASN A 49 9.29 15.08 -15.83
N GLN A 50 10.14 15.26 -14.80
CA GLN A 50 10.16 14.36 -13.65
C GLN A 50 8.81 14.29 -12.93
N PHE A 51 8.14 15.43 -12.76
CA PHE A 51 6.82 15.49 -12.14
C PHE A 51 5.78 14.74 -12.98
N LYS A 52 5.74 14.95 -14.30
CA LYS A 52 4.87 14.20 -15.22
C LYS A 52 5.13 12.69 -15.16
N MET A 53 6.39 12.27 -15.12
CA MET A 53 6.75 10.85 -14.98
C MET A 53 6.28 10.27 -13.64
N ALA A 54 6.43 11.02 -12.55
CA ALA A 54 5.97 10.61 -11.22
C ALA A 54 4.43 10.51 -11.16
N GLU A 55 3.71 11.47 -11.74
CA GLU A 55 2.24 11.43 -11.86
C GLU A 55 1.78 10.22 -12.67
N ALA A 56 2.41 9.94 -13.82
CA ALA A 56 2.08 8.77 -14.63
C ALA A 56 2.33 7.44 -13.88
N ALA A 57 3.41 7.37 -13.09
CA ALA A 57 3.67 6.21 -12.23
C ALA A 57 2.63 6.08 -11.11
N ARG A 58 2.24 7.19 -10.48
CA ARG A 58 1.17 7.23 -9.47
C ARG A 58 -0.17 6.78 -10.03
N GLU A 59 -0.50 7.20 -11.25
CA GLU A 59 -1.74 6.80 -11.92
C GLU A 59 -1.77 5.29 -12.20
N LYS A 60 -0.67 4.72 -12.71
CA LYS A 60 -0.54 3.26 -12.88
C LYS A 60 -0.72 2.51 -11.55
N TRP A 61 -0.18 3.04 -10.46
CA TRP A 61 -0.37 2.47 -9.12
C TRP A 61 -1.81 2.55 -8.63
N ARG A 62 -2.49 3.70 -8.79
CA ARG A 62 -3.91 3.87 -8.45
C ARG A 62 -4.78 2.90 -9.25
N ALA A 63 -4.57 2.79 -10.57
CA ALA A 63 -5.29 1.85 -11.42
C ALA A 63 -5.10 0.39 -11.00
N LYS A 64 -3.88 -0.01 -10.61
CA LYS A 64 -3.60 -1.35 -10.06
C LYS A 64 -4.30 -1.59 -8.72
N ARG A 65 -4.36 -0.57 -7.84
CA ARG A 65 -5.06 -0.66 -6.54
C ARG A 65 -6.56 -0.79 -6.72
N GLY A 66 -7.17 0.02 -7.59
CA GLY A 66 -8.59 -0.09 -7.93
C GLY A 66 -8.96 -1.45 -8.50
N LYS A 67 -8.11 -2.04 -9.37
CA LYS A 67 -8.28 -3.42 -9.85
C LYS A 67 -8.18 -4.46 -8.72
N ARG A 68 -7.22 -4.32 -7.80
CA ARG A 68 -7.10 -5.21 -6.62
C ARG A 68 -8.28 -5.08 -5.65
N GLU A 69 -8.85 -3.89 -5.50
CA GLU A 69 -10.06 -3.67 -4.69
C GLU A 69 -11.30 -4.28 -5.34
N LEU A 70 -11.47 -4.14 -6.65
CA LEU A 70 -12.55 -4.82 -7.40
C LEU A 70 -12.42 -6.35 -7.32
N ILE A 71 -11.20 -6.89 -7.40
CA ILE A 71 -10.94 -8.33 -7.24
C ILE A 71 -11.28 -8.77 -5.80
N LYS A 72 -10.86 -8.02 -4.77
CA LYS A 72 -11.22 -8.32 -3.38
C LYS A 72 -12.73 -8.25 -3.14
N LEU A 73 -13.45 -7.34 -3.78
CA LEU A 73 -14.91 -7.24 -3.68
C LEU A 73 -15.60 -8.46 -4.32
N LYS A 74 -15.11 -8.93 -5.48
CA LYS A 74 -15.60 -10.14 -6.14
C LYS A 74 -15.31 -11.41 -5.34
N VAL A 75 -14.09 -11.55 -4.82
CA VAL A 75 -13.66 -12.69 -3.99
C VAL A 75 -14.49 -12.75 -2.69
N THR A 76 -14.72 -11.60 -2.03
CA THR A 76 -15.47 -11.56 -0.75
C THR A 76 -16.98 -11.80 -0.88
N HIS A 77 -17.60 -11.54 -2.04
CA HIS A 77 -19.03 -11.81 -2.28
C HIS A 77 -19.27 -13.26 -2.75
N GLN A 78 -18.34 -13.84 -3.52
CA GLN A 78 -18.48 -15.19 -4.07
C GLN A 78 -18.10 -16.28 -3.04
N GLU A 79 -17.04 -16.11 -2.25
CA GLU A 79 -16.61 -17.10 -1.25
C GLU A 79 -17.60 -17.29 -0.09
N LYS A 80 -18.36 -16.24 0.28
CA LYS A 80 -19.36 -16.34 1.37
C LYS A 80 -20.68 -16.98 0.94
N ALA A 81 -21.00 -16.95 -0.35
CA ALA A 81 -22.22 -17.54 -0.89
C ALA A 81 -22.05 -19.02 -1.26
N VAL A 82 -20.85 -19.42 -1.69
CA VAL A 82 -20.55 -20.77 -2.21
C VAL A 82 -20.50 -21.83 -1.10
N ILE A 83 -19.89 -21.56 0.06
CA ILE A 83 -19.76 -22.57 1.14
C ILE A 83 -21.13 -23.05 1.66
N ARG A 84 -22.18 -22.23 1.53
CA ARG A 84 -23.54 -22.61 1.97
C ARG A 84 -24.40 -23.29 0.90
N ARG A 85 -23.97 -23.33 -0.37
CA ARG A 85 -24.79 -23.80 -1.51
C ARG A 85 -24.11 -24.84 -2.42
N VAL A 86 -22.84 -25.16 -2.25
CA VAL A 86 -22.11 -26.05 -3.17
C VAL A 86 -21.57 -27.28 -2.44
N LEU A 87 -22.47 -28.22 -2.14
CA LEU A 87 -22.11 -29.63 -2.06
C LEU A 87 -22.84 -30.31 -3.21
N SER A 88 -22.15 -31.15 -3.98
CA SER A 88 -22.81 -31.99 -4.98
C SER A 88 -23.76 -32.97 -4.27
N GLU A 89 -24.75 -33.54 -4.97
CA GLU A 89 -25.67 -34.50 -4.34
C GLU A 89 -24.94 -35.74 -3.79
N SER A 90 -23.79 -36.12 -4.38
CA SER A 90 -22.91 -37.17 -3.83
C SER A 90 -22.24 -36.69 -2.54
N ASP A 91 -21.62 -35.51 -2.53
CA ASP A 91 -20.96 -34.99 -1.34
C ASP A 91 -21.96 -34.77 -0.20
N ARG A 92 -23.20 -34.36 -0.52
CA ARG A 92 -24.29 -34.20 0.45
C ARG A 92 -24.69 -35.52 1.08
N LYS A 93 -24.78 -36.59 0.28
CA LYS A 93 -25.06 -37.95 0.78
C LYS A 93 -23.92 -38.45 1.66
N ASP A 94 -22.66 -38.24 1.26
CA ASP A 94 -21.50 -38.64 2.06
C ASP A 94 -21.42 -37.85 3.36
N TYR A 95 -21.75 -36.55 3.33
CA TYR A 95 -21.82 -35.70 4.52
C TYR A 95 -22.89 -36.17 5.51
N MET A 96 -24.06 -36.58 5.00
CA MET A 96 -25.15 -37.15 5.80
C MET A 96 -24.78 -38.53 6.35
N ALA A 97 -24.16 -39.39 5.54
CA ALA A 97 -23.68 -40.71 5.95
C ALA A 97 -22.60 -40.61 7.04
N GLN A 98 -21.74 -39.59 6.97
CA GLN A 98 -20.71 -39.30 7.97
C GLN A 98 -21.26 -38.54 9.19
N GLY A 99 -22.57 -38.20 9.22
CA GLY A 99 -23.20 -37.48 10.34
C GLY A 99 -22.57 -36.11 10.61
N LYS A 100 -22.08 -35.43 9.56
CA LYS A 100 -21.40 -34.14 9.67
C LYS A 100 -22.40 -32.99 9.67
N CYS A 101 -22.18 -32.04 10.55
CA CYS A 101 -22.97 -30.82 10.67
C CYS A 101 -22.67 -29.84 9.53
N PHE A 102 -23.66 -29.45 8.75
CA PHE A 102 -23.49 -28.47 7.65
C PHE A 102 -23.19 -27.04 8.12
N LYS A 103 -23.21 -26.78 9.44
CA LYS A 103 -22.91 -25.45 10.00
C LYS A 103 -21.46 -25.32 10.50
N CYS A 104 -20.92 -26.36 11.16
CA CYS A 104 -19.59 -26.33 11.76
C CYS A 104 -18.64 -27.43 11.25
N ALA A 105 -19.10 -28.28 10.31
CA ALA A 105 -18.35 -29.41 9.74
C ALA A 105 -17.89 -30.50 10.72
N GLN A 106 -18.35 -30.47 11.97
CA GLN A 106 -18.07 -31.51 12.98
C GLN A 106 -19.05 -32.69 12.86
N THR A 107 -18.61 -33.89 13.21
CA THR A 107 -19.43 -35.11 13.23
C THR A 107 -20.24 -35.24 14.54
N GLY A 108 -21.28 -36.08 14.52
CA GLY A 108 -22.06 -36.45 15.71
C GLY A 108 -23.31 -35.61 15.95
N HIS A 109 -23.57 -34.58 15.13
CA HIS A 109 -24.81 -33.81 15.16
C HIS A 109 -25.12 -33.19 13.80
N ILE A 110 -26.40 -32.90 13.52
CA ILE A 110 -26.83 -32.17 12.33
C ILE A 110 -27.01 -30.68 12.64
N SER A 111 -27.13 -29.85 11.60
CA SER A 111 -27.22 -28.38 11.73
C SER A 111 -28.33 -27.87 12.67
N ARG A 112 -29.39 -28.66 12.88
CA ARG A 112 -30.51 -28.32 13.77
C ARG A 112 -30.15 -28.47 15.25
N ASP A 113 -29.25 -29.38 15.56
CA ASP A 113 -28.79 -29.77 16.90
C ASP A 113 -27.36 -29.31 17.17
N CYS A 114 -26.84 -28.46 16.29
CA CYS A 114 -25.51 -27.90 16.45
C CYS A 114 -25.42 -27.11 17.74
N PRO A 115 -24.50 -27.45 18.67
CA PRO A 115 -24.37 -26.73 19.95
C PRO A 115 -23.99 -25.25 19.74
N MET A 116 -23.49 -24.89 18.55
CA MET A 116 -23.27 -23.51 18.12
C MET A 116 -24.52 -22.84 17.53
N LYS A 117 -25.74 -23.29 17.88
CA LYS A 117 -27.01 -22.71 17.40
C LYS A 117 -27.21 -21.31 17.99
N GLY A 118 -26.57 -20.32 17.34
CA GLY A 118 -26.59 -18.91 17.72
C GLY A 118 -25.25 -18.22 17.52
N GLN A 119 -24.15 -18.99 17.53
CA GLN A 119 -22.83 -18.48 17.19
C GLN A 119 -22.64 -18.65 15.68
N ASN A 120 -22.89 -17.56 14.93
CA ASN A 120 -22.32 -17.41 13.61
C ASN A 120 -20.83 -17.79 13.71
N SER A 121 -20.42 -18.87 13.05
CA SER A 121 -19.03 -19.19 12.80
C SER A 121 -18.45 -18.14 11.82
N ARG A 122 -18.29 -16.91 12.31
CA ARG A 122 -17.05 -16.20 12.04
C ARG A 122 -16.02 -16.94 12.88
N THR A 123 -15.26 -17.83 12.25
CA THR A 123 -13.85 -18.00 12.62
C THR A 123 -13.35 -16.60 12.99
N GLU A 124 -12.84 -16.39 14.21
CA GLU A 124 -12.40 -15.09 14.70
C GLU A 124 -11.18 -14.59 13.90
N ASN A 125 -11.37 -14.25 12.63
CA ASN A 125 -10.70 -13.13 12.03
C ASN A 125 -11.39 -11.88 12.58
N LYS A 126 -11.13 -11.56 13.86
CA LYS A 126 -11.29 -10.19 14.33
C LYS A 126 -10.35 -9.38 13.45
N LYS A 127 -10.89 -8.78 12.39
CA LYS A 127 -10.17 -7.81 11.57
C LYS A 127 -9.70 -6.74 12.55
N LEU A 128 -8.42 -6.79 12.91
CA LEU A 128 -7.78 -5.81 13.77
C LEU A 128 -8.14 -4.44 13.21
N SER A 129 -8.58 -3.53 14.07
CA SER A 129 -8.78 -2.14 13.70
C SER A 129 -7.50 -1.63 13.01
N ALA A 130 -7.63 -0.70 12.06
CA ALA A 130 -6.49 -0.10 11.38
C ALA A 130 -5.42 0.38 12.38
N ARG A 131 -5.86 0.85 13.55
CA ARG A 131 -5.00 1.25 14.68
C ARG A 131 -4.22 0.09 15.29
N GLU A 132 -4.86 -1.05 15.52
CA GLU A 132 -4.22 -2.24 16.11
C GLU A 132 -3.24 -2.89 15.13
N MET A 133 -3.58 -2.91 13.83
CA MET A 133 -2.68 -3.37 12.78
C MET A 133 -1.44 -2.47 12.67
N PHE A 134 -1.62 -1.15 12.75
CA PHE A 134 -0.52 -0.19 12.75
C PHE A 134 0.42 -0.39 13.95
N VAL A 135 -0.12 -0.59 15.15
CA VAL A 135 0.67 -0.85 16.36
C VAL A 135 1.50 -2.14 16.21
N LYS A 136 0.90 -3.21 15.66
CA LYS A 136 1.63 -4.47 15.41
C LYS A 136 2.75 -4.30 14.37
N ILE A 137 2.48 -3.63 13.25
CA ILE A 137 3.50 -3.36 12.22
C ILE A 137 4.64 -2.53 12.80
N ARG A 138 4.32 -1.48 13.57
CA ARG A 138 5.32 -0.64 14.23
C ARG A 138 6.19 -1.44 15.21
N ALA A 139 5.60 -2.34 15.99
CA ALA A 139 6.35 -3.19 16.92
C ALA A 139 7.28 -4.17 16.19
N ILE A 140 6.86 -4.74 15.06
CA ILE A 140 7.71 -5.63 14.23
C ILE A 140 8.89 -4.84 13.65
N VAL A 141 8.65 -3.65 13.09
CA VAL A 141 9.72 -2.81 12.51
C VAL A 141 10.76 -2.38 13.55
N LEU A 142 10.33 -2.09 14.77
CA LEU A 142 11.26 -1.75 15.86
C LEU A 142 12.12 -2.95 16.27
N LYS A 143 11.52 -4.15 16.38
CA LYS A 143 12.26 -5.39 16.68
C LYS A 143 13.24 -5.76 15.58
N GLN A 144 12.87 -5.53 14.32
CA GLN A 144 13.75 -5.74 13.17
C GLN A 144 14.97 -4.81 13.29
N ARG A 145 14.75 -3.53 13.64
CA ARG A 145 15.83 -2.56 13.82
C ARG A 145 16.75 -2.92 14.99
N GLU A 146 16.20 -3.39 16.11
CA GLU A 146 17.00 -3.84 17.26
C GLU A 146 17.85 -5.07 16.90
N ALA A 147 17.29 -6.02 16.15
CA ALA A 147 18.04 -7.19 15.68
C ALA A 147 19.17 -6.80 14.71
N GLU A 148 18.89 -5.92 13.75
CA GLU A 148 19.88 -5.38 12.80
C GLU A 148 20.96 -4.56 13.52
N GLN A 149 20.60 -3.79 14.56
CA GLN A 149 21.56 -3.04 15.37
C GLN A 149 22.45 -3.96 16.23
N ASN A 150 21.90 -5.03 16.78
CA ASN A 150 22.66 -6.02 17.54
C ASN A 150 23.61 -6.81 16.63
N GLU A 151 23.19 -7.13 15.41
CA GLU A 151 24.05 -7.79 14.41
C GLU A 151 25.23 -6.90 14.00
N ILE A 152 25.00 -5.59 13.84
CA ILE A 152 26.08 -4.61 13.57
C ILE A 152 27.02 -4.48 14.78
N LEU A 153 26.50 -4.49 16.01
CA LEU A 153 27.30 -4.45 17.24
C LEU A 153 28.17 -5.70 17.42
N ASP A 154 27.64 -6.89 17.11
CA ASP A 154 28.40 -8.14 17.14
C ASP A 154 29.49 -8.17 16.06
N LEU A 155 29.18 -7.69 14.85
CA LEU A 155 30.18 -7.51 13.78
C LEU A 155 31.33 -6.60 14.21
N MET A 156 31.03 -5.46 14.85
CA MET A 156 32.06 -4.55 15.38
C MET A 156 32.92 -5.18 16.48
N GLY A 157 32.36 -6.02 17.36
CA GLY A 157 33.10 -6.72 18.42
C GLY A 157 33.99 -7.84 17.91
N THR A 158 33.62 -8.50 16.79
CA THR A 158 34.44 -9.56 16.17
C THR A 158 35.61 -9.03 15.33
N GLU A 159 35.50 -7.82 14.78
CA GLU A 159 36.54 -7.19 13.95
C GLU A 159 37.52 -6.30 14.73
N GLY A 160 37.39 -6.23 16.07
CA GLY A 160 38.38 -5.59 16.94
C GLY A 160 38.47 -4.07 16.79
N PHE A 161 37.33 -3.39 16.64
CA PHE A 161 37.22 -1.94 16.85
C PHE A 161 37.11 -1.58 18.34
#